data_AF-A0A143WYU8-F1
#
_entry.id   AF-A0A143WYU8-F1
#
_cell.length_a   1.000
_cell.length_b   1.000
_cell.length_c   1.000
_cell.angle_alpha   90.00
_cell.angle_beta   90.00
_cell.angle_gamma   90.00
#
_symmetry.space_group_name_H-M   'P 1'
#
loop_
_entity.id
_entity.type
_entity.pdbx_description
1 polymer ?
#
loop_
_entity_poly.entity_id
_entity_poly.type
_entity_poly.pdbx_seq_one_letter_code
_entity_poly.pdbx_strand_id
1 'polypeptide(L)'
;MGWLYIPDTQIDEPVLLGSTNDTYLYTDMYGSYSKAGSLFLDEMNNGNFQDDVSIIYGHNMANGSRFHDLRYYLEQDFYEAHPYIYLYLPDGSVCLYQVFASATINAASELYTTDVDDLISYHQQIASRASIYTTSSLELSSPTLLLSTCTSRNHDDRNVVFAMCIRKENPLEHQ
;
A
#
# COMPACT_ATOMS: atom_id res chain seq x y z
N MET A 1 -2.66 12.05 7.20
CA MET A 1 -1.24 11.70 6.93
C MET A 1 -0.85 10.61 7.90
N GLY A 2 -0.16 9.57 7.45
CA GLY A 2 0.21 8.43 8.30
C GLY A 2 1.72 8.16 8.26
N TRP A 3 2.14 7.08 8.88
CA TRP A 3 3.49 6.55 8.77
C TRP A 3 3.42 5.08 8.36
N LEU A 4 4.07 4.72 7.27
CA LEU A 4 4.09 3.35 6.75
C LEU A 4 5.40 2.68 7.13
N TYR A 5 5.29 1.52 7.76
CA TYR A 5 6.44 0.73 8.19
C TYR A 5 6.27 -0.73 7.80
N ILE A 6 7.28 -1.28 7.15
CA ILE A 6 7.39 -2.72 6.85
C ILE A 6 8.71 -3.21 7.46
N PRO A 7 8.66 -4.08 8.49
CA PRO A 7 9.86 -4.60 9.14
C PRO A 7 10.85 -5.19 8.14
N ASP A 8 12.15 -5.05 8.43
CA ASP A 8 13.26 -5.61 7.65
C ASP A 8 13.34 -5.12 6.18
N THR A 9 12.69 -4.00 5.86
CA THR A 9 12.78 -3.29 4.57
C THR A 9 13.26 -1.85 4.75
N GLN A 10 13.46 -1.12 3.65
CA GLN A 10 13.71 0.34 3.68
C GLN A 10 12.43 1.18 3.83
N ILE A 11 11.25 0.55 3.90
CA ILE A 11 9.97 1.24 4.01
C ILE A 11 9.71 1.56 5.49
N ASP A 12 10.13 2.76 5.89
CA ASP A 12 9.91 3.36 7.20
C ASP A 12 9.77 4.88 7.03
N GLU A 13 8.63 5.31 6.48
CA GLU A 13 8.48 6.65 5.92
C GLU A 13 7.08 7.25 6.12
N PRO A 14 6.94 8.59 6.16
CA PRO A 14 5.64 9.25 6.22
C PRO A 14 4.85 9.08 4.92
N VAL A 15 3.53 8.95 5.06
CA VAL A 15 2.55 8.93 3.97
C VAL A 15 1.81 10.26 3.93
N LEU A 16 1.99 10.98 2.83
CA LEU A 16 1.43 12.31 2.60
C LEU A 16 0.11 12.23 1.83
N LEU A 17 -0.70 13.27 1.90
CA LEU A 17 -1.91 13.40 1.08
C LEU A 17 -1.86 14.75 0.35
N GLY A 18 -1.88 14.69 -0.98
CA GLY A 18 -1.84 15.87 -1.86
C GLY A 18 -3.23 16.36 -2.24
N SER A 19 -3.29 17.52 -2.91
CA SER A 19 -4.51 17.94 -3.60
C SER A 19 -4.76 17.13 -4.87
N THR A 20 -3.69 16.55 -5.43
CA THR A 20 -3.74 15.61 -6.55
C THR A 20 -2.67 14.51 -6.38
N ASN A 21 -2.79 13.42 -7.13
CA ASN A 21 -1.82 12.33 -7.22
C ASN A 21 -0.45 12.78 -7.79
N ASP A 22 -0.35 13.98 -8.37
CA ASP A 22 0.92 14.56 -8.83
C ASP A 22 1.65 15.36 -7.74
N THR A 23 0.95 15.74 -6.66
CA THR A 23 1.46 16.71 -5.66
C THR A 23 2.79 16.27 -5.04
N TYR A 24 2.89 14.99 -4.69
CA TYR A 24 4.07 14.41 -4.02
C TYR A 24 4.86 13.44 -4.90
N LEU A 25 4.55 13.40 -6.20
CA LEU A 25 5.26 12.56 -7.15
C LEU A 25 6.73 13.00 -7.30
N TYR A 26 7.02 14.30 -7.26
CA TYR A 26 8.38 14.85 -7.31
C TYR A 26 8.67 15.86 -6.20
N THR A 27 8.00 15.70 -5.07
CA THR A 27 8.06 16.62 -3.93
C THR A 27 8.30 15.84 -2.64
N ASP A 28 9.23 16.30 -1.82
CA ASP A 28 9.48 15.74 -0.50
C ASP A 28 8.46 16.23 0.55
N MET A 29 8.56 15.71 1.78
CA MET A 29 7.70 16.08 2.89
C MET A 29 7.79 17.54 3.33
N TYR A 30 8.82 18.27 2.90
CA TYR A 30 9.01 19.69 3.19
C TYR A 30 8.52 20.59 2.05
N GLY A 31 7.93 20.01 1.00
CA GLY A 31 7.44 20.75 -0.17
C GLY A 31 8.54 21.11 -1.18
N SER A 32 9.74 20.54 -1.04
CA SER A 32 10.86 20.79 -1.95
C SER A 32 10.94 19.74 -3.05
N TYR A 33 11.48 20.13 -4.21
CA TYR A 33 11.67 19.20 -5.32
C TYR A 33 12.57 18.02 -4.91
N SER A 34 12.10 16.82 -5.18
CA SER A 34 12.84 15.58 -4.99
C SER A 34 12.51 14.62 -6.12
N LYS A 35 13.54 14.13 -6.83
CA LYS A 35 13.34 13.10 -7.85
C LYS A 35 12.72 11.82 -7.27
N ALA A 36 12.96 11.54 -6.00
CA ALA A 36 12.39 10.39 -5.30
C ALA A 36 10.94 10.61 -4.84
N GLY A 37 10.42 11.85 -4.90
CA GLY A 37 9.11 12.20 -4.36
C GLY A 37 8.97 11.83 -2.89
N SER A 38 7.75 11.48 -2.48
CA SER A 38 7.40 10.90 -1.18
C SER A 38 6.46 9.71 -1.36
N LEU A 39 6.18 8.97 -0.29
CA LEU A 39 5.02 8.08 -0.28
C LEU A 39 3.76 8.93 -0.13
N PHE A 40 2.74 8.65 -0.95
CA PHE A 40 1.50 9.43 -0.92
C PHE A 40 0.26 8.57 -1.10
N LEU A 41 -0.77 8.93 -0.35
CA LEU A 41 -2.12 8.37 -0.42
C LEU A 41 -2.84 8.94 -1.66
N ASP A 42 -3.68 8.12 -2.30
CA ASP A 42 -4.49 8.56 -3.44
C ASP A 42 -5.38 9.76 -3.08
N GLU A 43 -5.50 10.71 -4.01
CA GLU A 43 -6.28 11.93 -3.85
C GLU A 43 -7.77 11.66 -3.54
N MET A 44 -8.31 10.52 -3.96
CA MET A 44 -9.69 10.12 -3.73
C MET A 44 -9.91 9.50 -2.34
N ASN A 45 -8.83 9.05 -1.67
CA ASN A 45 -8.93 8.47 -0.34
C ASN A 45 -9.14 9.53 0.75
N ASN A 46 -9.84 9.13 1.81
CA ASN A 46 -9.90 9.89 3.04
C ASN A 46 -8.55 9.86 3.77
N GLY A 47 -8.06 11.03 4.19
CA GLY A 47 -6.77 11.16 4.88
C GLY A 47 -6.65 10.45 6.25
N ASN A 48 -7.73 9.82 6.71
CA ASN A 48 -7.80 8.97 7.91
C ASN A 48 -7.85 7.45 7.60
N PHE A 49 -7.72 7.03 6.33
CA PHE A 49 -7.69 5.63 5.89
C PHE A 49 -8.94 4.83 6.29
N GLN A 50 -10.13 5.42 6.11
CA GLN A 50 -11.42 4.77 6.38
C GLN A 50 -12.12 4.21 5.14
N ASP A 51 -11.55 4.39 3.95
CA ASP A 51 -12.10 3.82 2.72
C ASP A 51 -11.93 2.29 2.68
N ASP A 52 -12.73 1.62 1.85
CA ASP A 52 -12.64 0.16 1.65
C ASP A 52 -11.28 -0.25 1.10
N VAL A 53 -10.69 0.59 0.24
CA VAL A 53 -9.35 0.42 -0.29
C VAL A 53 -8.58 1.72 -0.15
N SER A 54 -7.52 1.70 0.66
CA SER A 54 -6.54 2.79 0.71
C SER A 54 -5.38 2.50 -0.23
N ILE A 55 -5.08 3.42 -1.13
CA ILE A 55 -4.02 3.24 -2.13
C ILE A 55 -2.86 4.17 -1.80
N ILE A 56 -1.67 3.60 -1.58
CA ILE A 56 -0.44 4.35 -1.39
C ILE A 56 0.47 4.13 -2.59
N TYR A 57 1.00 5.21 -3.13
CA TYR A 57 1.96 5.23 -4.21
C TYR A 57 3.35 5.61 -3.72
N GLY A 58 4.37 5.11 -4.43
CA GLY A 58 5.76 5.48 -4.21
C GLY A 58 6.64 5.06 -5.37
N HIS A 59 7.75 5.78 -5.57
CA HIS A 59 8.70 5.47 -6.64
C HIS A 59 9.49 4.18 -6.38
N ASN A 60 9.82 3.46 -7.44
CA ASN A 60 10.75 2.33 -7.42
C ASN A 60 12.16 2.85 -7.68
N MET A 61 12.79 3.45 -6.66
CA MET A 61 14.06 4.15 -6.86
C MET A 61 15.23 3.18 -6.90
N ALA A 62 16.14 3.32 -7.88
CA ALA A 62 17.29 2.41 -8.03
C ALA A 62 18.25 2.40 -6.83
N ASN A 63 18.23 3.43 -5.98
CA ASN A 63 19.05 3.55 -4.77
C ASN A 63 18.45 2.84 -3.54
N GLY A 64 17.30 2.16 -3.67
CA GLY A 64 16.67 1.43 -2.57
C GLY A 64 15.60 2.22 -1.79
N SER A 65 15.47 3.53 -1.98
CA SER A 65 14.49 4.34 -1.21
C SER A 65 13.04 4.16 -1.70
N ARG A 66 12.07 4.63 -0.90
CA ARG A 66 10.63 4.59 -1.22
C ARG A 66 10.13 3.15 -1.39
N PHE A 67 9.49 2.83 -2.50
CA PHE A 67 8.88 1.51 -2.76
C PHE A 67 9.75 0.57 -3.59
N HIS A 68 11.07 0.76 -3.56
CA HIS A 68 12.00 -0.16 -4.22
C HIS A 68 11.76 -1.62 -3.82
N ASP A 69 11.58 -1.87 -2.51
CA ASP A 69 11.49 -3.22 -1.96
C ASP A 69 10.16 -3.92 -2.32
N LEU A 70 9.13 -3.19 -2.78
CA LEU A 70 7.86 -3.80 -3.17
C LEU A 70 8.00 -4.83 -4.30
N ARG A 71 9.03 -4.70 -5.15
CA ARG A 71 9.28 -5.66 -6.23
C ARG A 71 9.62 -7.06 -5.71
N TYR A 72 10.20 -7.16 -4.50
CA TYR A 72 10.62 -8.43 -3.93
C TYR A 72 9.43 -9.24 -3.41
N TYR A 73 8.27 -8.62 -3.18
CA TYR A 73 7.04 -9.35 -2.88
C TYR A 73 6.56 -10.28 -4.00
N LEU A 74 7.15 -10.21 -5.20
CA LEU A 74 6.93 -11.17 -6.29
C LEU A 74 7.80 -12.43 -6.17
N GLU A 75 8.67 -12.50 -5.16
CA GLU A 75 9.51 -13.64 -4.81
C GLU A 75 8.94 -14.30 -3.54
N GLN A 76 8.66 -15.61 -3.61
CA GLN A 76 7.96 -16.35 -2.56
C GLN A 76 8.61 -16.19 -1.17
N ASP A 77 9.94 -16.36 -1.10
CA ASP A 77 10.68 -16.31 0.16
C ASP A 77 10.59 -14.92 0.82
N PHE A 78 10.67 -13.84 0.03
CA PHE A 78 10.54 -12.48 0.56
C PHE A 78 9.10 -12.21 1.00
N TYR A 79 8.11 -12.61 0.21
CA TYR A 79 6.70 -12.49 0.57
C TYR A 79 6.38 -13.17 1.91
N GLU A 80 6.86 -14.41 2.11
CA GLU A 80 6.62 -15.18 3.34
C GLU A 80 7.37 -14.61 4.55
N ALA A 81 8.55 -14.04 4.34
CA ALA A 81 9.35 -13.44 5.40
C ALA A 81 8.82 -12.07 5.88
N HIS A 82 8.07 -11.34 5.04
CA HIS A 82 7.59 -9.98 5.34
C HIS A 82 6.05 -9.86 5.28
N PRO A 83 5.30 -10.63 6.08
CA PRO A 83 3.84 -10.74 5.93
C PRO A 83 3.07 -9.54 6.50
N TYR A 84 3.71 -8.63 7.25
CA TYR A 84 3.02 -7.59 8.00
C TYR A 84 3.45 -6.17 7.61
N ILE A 85 2.47 -5.28 7.58
CA ILE A 85 2.61 -3.86 7.28
C ILE A 85 1.93 -3.07 8.39
N TYR A 86 2.60 -2.05 8.91
CA TYR A 86 2.08 -1.17 9.95
C TYR A 86 1.78 0.20 9.36
N LEU A 87 0.59 0.72 9.65
CA LEU A 87 0.20 2.09 9.34
C LEU A 87 -0.14 2.82 10.63
N TYR A 88 0.71 3.77 11.02
CA TYR A 88 0.48 4.63 12.19
C TYR A 88 -0.28 5.89 11.77
N LEU A 89 -1.31 6.24 12.54
CA LEU A 89 -2.18 7.39 12.28
C LEU A 89 -1.93 8.53 13.29
N PRO A 90 -2.26 9.79 12.95
CA PRO A 90 -1.98 10.95 13.81
C PRO A 90 -2.75 10.94 15.13
N ASP A 91 -3.87 10.24 15.18
CA ASP A 91 -4.66 10.07 16.41
C ASP A 91 -4.04 9.06 17.38
N GLY A 92 -2.90 8.45 17.00
CA GLY A 92 -2.17 7.44 17.75
C GLY A 92 -2.63 6.00 17.47
N SER A 93 -3.61 5.81 16.59
CA SER A 93 -4.05 4.48 16.18
C SER A 93 -3.03 3.78 15.30
N VAL A 94 -2.99 2.45 15.37
CA VAL A 94 -2.14 1.61 14.53
C VAL A 94 -3.01 0.60 13.79
N CYS A 95 -2.97 0.63 12.47
CA CYS A 95 -3.57 -0.40 11.63
C CYS A 95 -2.49 -1.42 11.26
N LEU A 96 -2.68 -2.66 11.70
CA LEU A 96 -1.87 -3.81 11.31
C LEU A 96 -2.52 -4.48 10.11
N TYR A 97 -1.79 -4.49 9.00
CA TYR A 97 -2.17 -5.16 7.77
C TYR A 97 -1.37 -6.45 7.58
N GLN A 98 -2.03 -7.49 7.07
CA GLN A 98 -1.39 -8.71 6.62
C GLN A 98 -1.42 -8.80 5.09
N VAL A 99 -0.25 -8.97 4.48
CA VAL A 99 -0.12 -9.17 3.05
C VAL A 99 -0.81 -10.47 2.65
N PHE A 100 -1.67 -10.41 1.62
CA PHE A 100 -2.37 -11.59 1.11
C PHE A 100 -2.16 -11.80 -0.39
N ALA A 101 -1.74 -10.78 -1.14
CA ALA A 101 -1.44 -10.92 -2.56
C ALA A 101 -0.35 -9.95 -3.03
N SER A 102 0.40 -10.36 -4.06
CA SER A 102 1.26 -9.48 -4.85
C SER A 102 1.12 -9.79 -6.33
N ALA A 103 1.27 -8.76 -7.16
CA ALA A 103 1.11 -8.89 -8.60
C ALA A 103 1.88 -7.82 -9.38
N THR A 104 2.05 -8.06 -10.67
CA THR A 104 2.30 -6.99 -11.64
C THR A 104 0.99 -6.73 -12.39
N ILE A 105 0.44 -5.52 -12.28
CA ILE A 105 -0.80 -5.12 -12.96
C ILE A 105 -0.60 -3.83 -13.75
N ASN A 106 -1.46 -3.59 -14.75
CA ASN A 106 -1.45 -2.33 -15.48
C ASN A 106 -1.96 -1.18 -14.60
N ALA A 107 -1.43 0.03 -14.77
CA ALA A 107 -1.86 1.23 -14.05
C ALA A 107 -3.32 1.63 -14.33
N ALA A 108 -3.91 1.13 -15.43
CA ALA A 108 -5.33 1.31 -15.75
C ALA A 108 -6.22 0.15 -15.26
N SER A 109 -5.70 -0.77 -14.44
CA SER A 109 -6.50 -1.86 -13.90
C SER A 109 -7.65 -1.36 -13.02
N GLU A 110 -8.79 -2.02 -13.11
CA GLU A 110 -9.95 -1.77 -12.25
C GLU A 110 -9.69 -2.02 -10.76
N LEU A 111 -8.55 -2.67 -10.41
CA LEU A 111 -8.16 -2.87 -9.03
C LEU A 111 -7.72 -1.56 -8.34
N TYR A 112 -7.43 -0.50 -9.10
CA TYR A 112 -7.24 0.85 -8.58
C TYR A 112 -8.60 1.52 -8.36
N THR A 113 -9.25 1.18 -7.26
CA THR A 113 -10.48 1.82 -6.77
C THR A 113 -10.35 2.04 -5.27
N THR A 114 -11.00 3.07 -4.75
CA THR A 114 -11.04 3.37 -3.30
C THR A 114 -12.33 2.90 -2.64
N ASP A 115 -13.39 2.73 -3.43
CA ASP A 115 -14.75 2.37 -3.03
C ASP A 115 -15.13 1.05 -3.72
N VAL A 116 -15.64 0.08 -2.94
CA VAL A 116 -15.87 -1.28 -3.40
C VAL A 116 -17.24 -1.76 -2.90
N ASP A 117 -18.16 -2.01 -3.83
CA ASP A 117 -19.51 -2.50 -3.50
C ASP A 117 -19.51 -3.83 -2.72
N ASP A 118 -18.59 -4.74 -3.06
CA ASP A 118 -18.43 -6.04 -2.42
C ASP A 118 -16.95 -6.43 -2.31
N LEU A 119 -16.42 -6.31 -1.09
CA LEU A 119 -15.03 -6.65 -0.78
C LEU A 119 -14.69 -8.10 -1.11
N ILE A 120 -15.64 -9.04 -0.99
CA ILE A 120 -15.38 -10.44 -1.29
C ILE A 120 -15.09 -10.61 -2.78
N SER A 121 -15.95 -10.06 -3.64
CA SER A 121 -15.74 -10.05 -5.10
C SER A 121 -14.45 -9.33 -5.49
N TYR A 122 -14.10 -8.24 -4.80
CA TYR A 122 -12.84 -7.53 -5.02
C TYR A 122 -11.61 -8.39 -4.67
N HIS A 123 -11.61 -9.05 -3.51
CA HIS A 123 -10.52 -9.96 -3.13
C HIS A 123 -10.40 -11.17 -4.07
N GLN A 124 -11.51 -11.68 -4.60
CA GLN A 124 -11.47 -12.71 -5.64
C GLN A 124 -10.85 -12.21 -6.95
N GLN A 125 -11.16 -10.97 -7.35
CA GLN A 125 -10.52 -10.34 -8.51
C GLN A 125 -9.02 -10.16 -8.32
N ILE A 126 -8.59 -9.78 -7.12
CA ILE A 126 -7.16 -9.72 -6.75
C ILE A 126 -6.53 -11.11 -6.86
N ALA A 127 -7.13 -12.11 -6.23
CA ALA A 127 -6.62 -13.48 -6.23
C ALA A 127 -6.43 -14.03 -7.65
N SER A 128 -7.36 -13.72 -8.57
CA SER A 128 -7.27 -14.16 -9.97
C SER A 128 -6.15 -13.52 -10.79
N ARG A 129 -5.56 -12.41 -10.31
CA ARG A 129 -4.47 -11.67 -10.98
C ARG A 129 -3.14 -11.76 -10.24
N ALA A 130 -3.16 -12.30 -9.02
CA ALA A 130 -2.00 -12.39 -8.16
C ALA A 130 -0.94 -13.34 -8.72
N SER A 131 0.32 -12.90 -8.65
CA SER A 131 1.48 -13.76 -8.92
C SER A 131 1.79 -14.64 -7.71
N ILE A 132 1.68 -14.07 -6.52
CA ILE A 132 1.72 -14.78 -5.23
C ILE A 132 0.45 -14.42 -4.47
N TYR A 133 -0.19 -15.43 -3.91
CA TYR A 133 -1.44 -15.30 -3.16
C TYR A 133 -1.45 -16.27 -2.00
N THR A 134 -1.77 -15.77 -0.81
CA THR A 134 -2.08 -16.62 0.33
C THR A 134 -3.59 -16.70 0.47
N THR A 135 -4.10 -17.92 0.48
CA THR A 135 -5.50 -18.17 0.83
C THR A 135 -5.65 -17.95 2.32
N SER A 136 -5.94 -16.72 2.74
CA SER A 136 -6.33 -16.48 4.12
C SER A 136 -7.81 -16.88 4.25
N SER A 137 -8.14 -17.70 5.25
CA SER A 137 -9.51 -17.81 5.76
C SER A 137 -9.92 -16.56 6.55
N LEU A 138 -9.06 -15.53 6.57
CA LEU A 138 -9.23 -14.28 7.29
C LEU A 138 -10.00 -13.33 6.38
N GLU A 139 -11.24 -13.06 6.80
CA GLU A 139 -12.01 -11.87 6.51
C GLU A 139 -11.83 -11.29 5.09
N LEU A 140 -12.39 -11.99 4.10
CA LEU A 140 -12.63 -11.49 2.73
C LEU A 140 -13.52 -10.22 2.67
N SER A 141 -13.79 -9.60 3.82
CA SER A 141 -14.57 -8.38 3.99
C SER A 141 -13.80 -7.30 4.76
N SER A 142 -12.49 -7.47 4.98
CA SER A 142 -11.67 -6.44 5.63
C SER A 142 -11.23 -5.36 4.63
N PRO A 143 -11.11 -4.09 5.08
CA PRO A 143 -10.50 -3.03 4.28
C PRO A 143 -9.09 -3.39 3.80
N THR A 144 -8.77 -2.94 2.60
CA THR A 144 -7.53 -3.28 1.89
C THR A 144 -6.59 -2.10 1.82
N LEU A 145 -5.29 -2.38 1.98
CA LEU A 145 -4.21 -1.47 1.62
C LEU A 145 -3.59 -1.95 0.32
N LEU A 146 -3.59 -1.10 -0.70
CA LEU A 146 -2.89 -1.28 -1.97
C LEU A 146 -1.61 -0.44 -1.93
N LEU A 147 -0.45 -1.08 -1.99
CA LEU A 147 0.82 -0.39 -2.22
C LEU A 147 1.22 -0.54 -3.68
N SER A 148 1.51 0.58 -4.36
CA SER A 148 1.78 0.58 -5.80
C SER A 148 3.07 1.31 -6.17
N THR A 149 3.88 0.66 -7.02
CA THR A 149 5.07 1.26 -7.60
C THR A 149 5.29 0.87 -9.06
N CYS A 150 6.01 1.71 -9.81
CA CYS A 150 6.38 1.42 -11.20
C CYS A 150 7.26 0.18 -11.32
N THR A 151 7.10 -0.57 -12.41
CA THR A 151 8.11 -1.58 -12.77
C THR A 151 9.35 -0.93 -13.39
N SER A 152 10.47 -1.63 -13.38
CA SER A 152 11.70 -1.20 -14.07
C SER A 152 11.69 -1.48 -15.58
N ARG A 153 10.68 -2.18 -16.10
CA ARG A 153 10.66 -2.71 -17.48
C ARG A 153 9.59 -2.08 -18.36
N ASN A 154 8.41 -1.81 -17.82
CA ASN A 154 7.28 -1.24 -18.54
C ASN A 154 6.69 -0.07 -17.74
N HIS A 155 6.57 1.09 -18.38
CA HIS A 155 6.05 2.31 -17.77
C HIS A 155 4.56 2.21 -17.41
N ASP A 156 3.82 1.33 -18.06
CA ASP A 156 2.38 1.18 -17.81
C ASP A 156 2.07 0.14 -16.73
N ASP A 157 3.05 -0.67 -16.34
CA ASP A 157 2.87 -1.72 -15.34
C ASP A 157 3.32 -1.26 -13.95
N ARG A 158 2.71 -1.84 -12.93
CA ARG A 158 2.93 -1.57 -11.52
C ARG A 158 3.16 -2.87 -10.78
N ASN A 159 4.18 -2.90 -9.93
CA ASN A 159 4.29 -3.91 -8.89
C ASN A 159 3.40 -3.47 -7.74
N VAL A 160 2.48 -4.34 -7.35
CA VAL A 160 1.50 -4.07 -6.32
C VAL A 160 1.53 -5.12 -5.23
N VAL A 161 1.29 -4.66 -4.00
CA VAL A 161 1.10 -5.49 -2.81
C VAL A 161 -0.26 -5.14 -2.23
N PHE A 162 -1.07 -6.17 -1.98
CA PHE A 162 -2.36 -6.05 -1.34
C PHE A 162 -2.28 -6.66 0.06
N ALA A 163 -2.75 -5.89 1.05
CA ALA A 163 -2.78 -6.32 2.43
C ALA A 163 -4.16 -6.02 3.06
N MET A 164 -4.65 -6.93 3.90
CA MET A 164 -5.93 -6.79 4.61
C MET A 164 -5.69 -6.26 6.01
N CYS A 165 -6.52 -5.32 6.46
CA CYS A 165 -6.47 -4.85 7.85
C CYS A 165 -6.96 -5.97 8.78
N ILE A 166 -6.08 -6.51 9.62
CA ILE A 166 -6.41 -7.60 10.56
C ILE A 166 -6.58 -7.12 12.00
N ARG A 167 -6.11 -5.91 12.32
CA ARG A 167 -6.27 -5.29 13.63
C ARG A 167 -6.12 -3.77 13.54
N LYS A 168 -7.00 -3.05 14.21
CA LYS A 168 -6.85 -1.62 14.48
C LYS A 168 -6.75 -1.41 15.98
N GLU A 169 -5.60 -0.93 16.44
CA GLU A 169 -5.35 -0.59 17.83
C GLU A 169 -5.68 0.89 18.03
N ASN A 170 -6.62 1.20 18.91
CA ASN A 170 -6.95 2.57 19.27
C ASN A 170 -6.26 2.93 20.59
N PRO A 171 -5.59 4.10 20.70
CA PRO A 171 -4.87 4.48 21.91
C PRO A 171 -5.78 4.71 23.12
N LEU A 172 -7.10 4.81 22.91
CA LEU A 172 -8.10 5.00 23.97
C LEU A 172 -8.60 3.69 24.60
N GLU A 173 -8.24 2.50 24.06
CA GLU A 173 -8.71 1.21 24.57
C GLU A 173 -7.84 0.64 25.72
N HIS A 174 -6.80 1.38 26.13
CA HIS A 174 -5.93 1.03 27.26
C HIS A 174 -6.15 1.90 28.52
N GLN A 175 -7.31 2.55 28.66
CA GLN A 175 -7.73 3.25 29.88
C GLN A 175 -8.89 2.54 30.60
#